data_AF-A0A6J7IUZ2-F1
#
_entry.id   AF-A0A6J7IUZ2-F1
#
_cell.length_a   1.000
_cell.length_b   1.000
_cell.length_c   1.000
_cell.angle_alpha   90.00
_cell.angle_beta   90.00
_cell.angle_gamma   90.00
#
_symmetry.space_group_name_H-M   'P 1'
#
loop_
_entity.id
_entity.type
_entity.pdbx_description
1 polymer ?
#
loop_
_entity_poly.entity_id
_entity_poly.type
_entity_poly.pdbx_seq_one_letter_code
_entity_poly.pdbx_strand_id
1 'polypeptide(L)' 'MALTTCSECGSNLSSKAAACPGCGASQRDRISTLAKVCAVVLGLVVGFLLLNELG' A
#
# COMPACT_ATOMS: atom_id res chain seq x y z
N MET A 1 -9.53 -4.20 -18.08
CA MET A 1 -9.92 -4.14 -16.65
C MET A 1 -9.52 -5.47 -16.04
N ALA A 2 -8.57 -5.51 -15.09
CA ALA A 2 -8.16 -6.77 -14.47
C ALA A 2 -9.06 -7.05 -13.27
N LEU A 3 -9.91 -8.08 -13.38
CA LEU A 3 -10.67 -8.61 -12.24
C LEU A 3 -9.84 -9.72 -11.61
N THR A 4 -9.68 -9.66 -10.29
CA THR A 4 -9.03 -10.68 -9.48
C THR A 4 -10.07 -11.38 -8.63
N THR A 5 -9.85 -12.65 -8.37
CA THR A 5 -10.75 -13.46 -7.53
C THR A 5 -10.41 -13.26 -6.06
N CYS A 6 -11.43 -13.16 -5.22
CA CYS A 6 -11.23 -13.08 -3.77
C CYS A 6 -10.68 -14.40 -3.27
N SER A 7 -9.57 -14.36 -2.52
CA SER A 7 -8.99 -15.54 -1.89
C SER A 7 -9.85 -16.14 -0.78
N GLU A 8 -10.76 -15.35 -0.20
CA GLU A 8 -11.64 -15.79 0.89
C GLU A 8 -12.96 -16.38 0.38
N CYS A 9 -13.66 -15.67 -0.51
CA CYS A 9 -15.03 -16.04 -0.92
C CYS A 9 -15.17 -16.40 -2.41
N GLY A 10 -14.10 -16.32 -3.19
CA GLY A 10 -14.15 -16.64 -4.63
C GLY A 10 -14.93 -15.63 -5.50
N SER A 11 -15.42 -14.52 -4.94
CA SER A 11 -16.11 -13.48 -5.72
C SER A 11 -15.14 -12.77 -6.67
N ASN A 12 -15.64 -12.26 -7.79
CA ASN A 12 -14.85 -11.42 -8.71
C ASN A 12 -14.82 -9.98 -8.22
N LEU A 13 -13.64 -9.39 -8.10
CA LEU A 13 -13.45 -8.00 -7.69
C LEU A 13 -12.35 -7.33 -8.51
N SER A 14 -12.32 -6.00 -8.47
CA SER A 14 -11.26 -5.26 -9.15
C SER A 14 -9.93 -5.46 -8.43
N SER A 15 -8.84 -5.61 -9.18
CA SER A 15 -7.47 -5.67 -8.62
C SER A 15 -7.05 -4.43 -7.83
N LYS A 16 -7.86 -3.37 -7.85
CA LYS A 16 -7.73 -2.11 -7.09
C LYS A 16 -8.79 -1.91 -6.02
N ALA A 17 -9.70 -2.87 -5.82
CA ALA A 17 -10.71 -2.75 -4.77
C ALA A 17 -10.03 -2.94 -3.42
N ALA A 18 -10.08 -1.95 -2.52
CA ALA A 18 -9.49 -2.03 -1.18
C ALA A 18 -10.12 -3.12 -0.29
N ALA A 19 -11.37 -3.48 -0.59
CA ALA A 19 -12.10 -4.55 0.08
C ALA A 19 -12.99 -5.31 -0.90
N CYS A 20 -13.19 -6.59 -0.64
CA CYS A 20 -14.08 -7.44 -1.42
C CYS A 20 -15.54 -7.10 -1.10
N PRO A 21 -16.38 -6.76 -2.10
CA PRO A 21 -17.79 -6.45 -1.88
C PRO A 21 -18.64 -7.67 -1.50
N GLY A 22 -18.16 -8.90 -1.74
CA GLY A 22 -18.89 -10.13 -1.44
C GLY A 22 -18.76 -10.62 0.00
N CYS A 23 -17.59 -10.45 0.62
CA CYS A 23 -17.32 -10.92 1.99
C CYS A 23 -16.75 -9.86 2.94
N GLY A 24 -16.36 -8.69 2.44
CA GLY A 24 -15.75 -7.62 3.23
C GLY A 24 -14.25 -7.78 3.49
N ALA A 25 -13.60 -8.84 2.99
CA ALA A 25 -12.17 -9.05 3.19
C ALA A 25 -11.33 -7.95 2.52
N SER A 26 -10.38 -7.36 3.25
CA SER A 26 -9.49 -6.32 2.71
C SER A 26 -8.50 -6.91 1.72
N GLN A 27 -8.49 -6.40 0.49
CA GLN A 27 -7.45 -6.70 -0.47
C GLN A 27 -6.31 -5.75 -0.19
N ARG A 28 -5.25 -6.29 0.40
CA ARG A 28 -4.05 -5.52 0.71
C ARG A 28 -3.44 -5.03 -0.59
N ASP A 29 -3.57 -3.73 -0.87
CA ASP A 29 -2.83 -3.10 -1.96
C ASP A 29 -1.36 -3.45 -1.80
N ARG A 30 -0.81 -4.06 -2.83
CA ARG A 30 0.59 -4.44 -2.95
C ARG A 30 1.41 -3.17 -3.20
N ILE A 31 1.33 -2.21 -2.28
CA ILE A 31 2.41 -1.25 -2.11
C ILE A 31 3.61 -2.14 -1.79
N SER A 32 4.45 -2.38 -2.81
CA SER A 32 5.67 -3.15 -2.67
C SER A 32 6.32 -2.68 -1.38
N THR A 33 6.63 -3.60 -0.47
CA THR A 33 7.28 -3.28 0.81
C THR A 33 8.46 -2.33 0.59
N LEU A 34 9.12 -2.46 -0.57
CA LEU A 34 10.11 -1.53 -1.11
C LEU A 34 9.66 -0.06 -1.22
N ALA A 35 8.49 0.24 -1.79
CA ALA A 35 7.98 1.61 -1.92
C ALA A 35 7.70 2.24 -0.54
N LYS A 36 7.21 1.43 0.41
CA LYS A 36 7.05 1.85 1.81
C LYS A 36 8.39 2.14 2.48
N VAL A 37 9.38 1.26 2.29
CA VAL A 37 10.73 1.43 2.84
C VAL A 37 11.41 2.67 2.23
N CYS A 38 11.38 2.86 0.92
CA CYS A 38 11.96 4.04 0.26
C CYS A 38 11.30 5.34 0.74
N ALA A 39 9.98 5.38 0.89
CA ALA A 39 9.28 6.56 1.40
C ALA A 39 9.72 6.92 2.83
N VAL A 40 9.88 5.90 3.70
CA VAL A 40 10.37 6.11 5.07
C VAL A 40 11.82 6.59 5.09
N VAL A 41 12.71 5.96 4.32
CA VAL A 41 14.13 6.35 4.25
C VAL A 41 14.29 7.77 3.73
N LEU A 42 13.60 8.13 2.63
CA LEU A 42 13.64 9.49 2.09
C LEU A 42 13.11 10.51 3.09
N GLY A 43 12.00 10.20 3.77
CA GLY A 43 11.44 11.07 4.81
C GLY A 43 12.40 11.30 5.98
N LEU A 44 13.07 10.24 6.45
CA LEU A 44 14.06 10.35 7.52
C LEU A 44 15.29 11.13 7.08
N VAL A 45 15.81 10.90 5.87
CA VAL A 45 16.98 11.64 5.34
C VAL A 45 16.66 13.12 5.21
N VAL A 46 15.52 13.47 4.58
CA VAL A 46 15.10 14.88 4.43
C VAL A 46 14.83 15.51 5.78
N GLY A 47 14.15 14.82 6.68
CA GLY A 47 13.90 15.30 8.04
C GLY A 47 15.19 15.55 8.80
N PHE A 48 16.14 14.63 8.74
CA PHE A 48 17.45 14.77 9.39
C PHE A 48 18.28 15.91 8.79
N LEU A 49 18.23 16.11 7.47
CA LEU A 49 18.92 17.21 6.78
C LEU A 49 18.35 18.57 7.20
N LEU A 50 17.01 18.69 7.28
CA LEU A 50 16.34 19.89 7.76
C LEU A 50 16.64 20.18 9.24
N LEU A 51 16.70 19.14 10.08
CA LEU A 51 17.12 19.26 11.49
C LEU A 51 18.56 19.77 11.62
N ASN A 52 19.45 19.35 10.72
CA ASN A 52 20.86 19.77 10.72
C ASN A 52 21.06 21.20 10.16
N GLU A 53 20.19 21.67 9.27
CA GLU A 53 20.24 23.04 8.73
C GLU A 53 19.65 24.08 9.71
N LEU A 54 18.84 23.64 10.68
CA LEU A 54 18.17 24.50 11.67
C LEU A 54 18.90 24.59 13.03
N GLY A 55 20.01 23.87 13.21
CA GLY A 55 20.80 23.83 14.46
C GLY A 55 22.20 24.38 14.27
#